data_AF-A0A7J4UAB9-F1
#
_entry.id   AF-A0A7J4UAB9-F1
#
_cell.length_a   1.000
_cell.length_b   1.000
_cell.length_c   1.000
_cell.angle_alpha   90.00
_cell.angle_beta   90.00
_cell.angle_gamma   90.00
#
_symmetry.space_group_name_H-M   'P 1'
#
loop_
_entity.id
_entity.type
_entity.pdbx_description
1 polymer ?
#
loop_
_entity_poly.entity_id
_entity_poly.type
_entity_poly.pdbx_seq_one_letter_code
_entity_poly.pdbx_strand_id
1 'polypeptide(L)'
;MILQEYETEDIAEFTGDFIPLIKMASTIDGMIRVDEPTWFSQNMQAFHKCFDLFHKKYRDIKLQIIEGDMFRIRVFFIGTTIKHIAELAIALERVKAAGPSANKVYPAIPENREKILSHITDVVYLTFFSLSKTKAMILKRHLNGDIELLYDTDTITEPNNPDFELCCYFGCLHGFDHSIDIVREAALFMNTNALKAIFPDRRL
;
A
#
# COMPACT_ATOMS: atom_id res chain seq x y z
N MET A 1 2.62 19.20 1.02
CA MET A 1 2.84 17.74 0.87
C MET A 1 1.74 17.04 1.67
N ILE A 2 1.02 16.08 1.10
CA ILE A 2 -0.23 15.54 1.72
C ILE A 2 -0.01 14.91 3.11
N LEU A 3 1.23 14.51 3.41
CA LEU A 3 1.60 13.97 4.72
C LEU A 3 1.89 15.04 5.79
N GLN A 4 2.06 16.32 5.42
CA GLN A 4 2.22 17.41 6.40
C GLN A 4 0.94 17.67 7.22
N GLU A 5 -0.16 17.03 6.83
CA GLU A 5 -1.45 17.11 7.52
C GLU A 5 -1.53 16.16 8.74
N TYR A 6 -0.55 15.26 8.92
CA TYR A 6 -0.55 14.25 9.99
C TYR A 6 0.65 14.41 10.93
N GLU A 7 0.47 13.94 12.17
CA GLU A 7 1.53 13.90 13.17
C GLU A 7 2.64 12.90 12.78
N THR A 8 3.87 13.17 13.22
CA THR A 8 5.02 12.32 12.88
C THR A 8 4.88 10.93 13.48
N GLU A 9 4.26 10.84 14.66
CA GLU A 9 3.94 9.61 15.36
C GLU A 9 2.99 8.73 14.56
N ASP A 10 1.95 9.31 13.95
CA ASP A 10 0.97 8.58 13.15
C ASP A 10 1.61 7.99 11.89
N ILE A 11 2.45 8.78 11.22
CA ILE A 11 3.22 8.33 10.04
C ILE A 11 4.16 7.20 10.46
N ALA A 12 4.85 7.33 11.60
CA ALA A 12 5.77 6.30 12.10
C ALA A 12 5.02 5.01 12.49
N GLU A 13 3.84 5.12 13.08
CA GLU A 13 2.99 3.99 13.44
C GLU A 13 2.52 3.25 12.19
N PHE A 14 1.95 3.97 11.21
CA PHE A 14 1.57 3.40 9.91
C PHE A 14 2.76 2.75 9.22
N THR A 15 3.91 3.42 9.18
CA THR A 15 5.16 2.89 8.58
C THR A 15 5.56 1.55 9.20
N GLY A 16 5.55 1.49 10.53
CA GLY A 16 5.95 0.31 11.29
C GLY A 16 4.96 -0.86 11.23
N ASP A 17 3.75 -0.63 10.72
CA ASP A 17 2.72 -1.64 10.51
C ASP A 17 2.66 -2.09 9.03
N PHE A 18 2.68 -1.11 8.11
CA PHE A 18 2.51 -1.32 6.67
C PHE A 18 3.72 -1.98 6.02
N ILE A 19 4.94 -1.47 6.25
CA ILE A 19 6.15 -1.97 5.57
C ILE A 19 6.42 -3.46 5.87
N PRO A 20 6.35 -3.93 7.13
CA PRO A 20 6.44 -5.36 7.46
C PRO A 20 5.48 -6.24 6.65
N LEU A 21 4.20 -5.82 6.57
CA LEU A 21 3.17 -6.58 5.87
C LEU A 21 3.34 -6.57 4.35
N ILE A 22 3.82 -5.46 3.78
CA ILE A 22 4.17 -5.40 2.35
C ILE A 22 5.35 -6.32 2.01
N LYS A 23 6.37 -6.37 2.87
CA LYS A 23 7.54 -7.24 2.69
C LYS A 23 7.26 -8.72 2.95
N MET A 24 6.14 -9.03 3.60
CA MET A 24 5.77 -10.41 3.97
C MET A 24 5.70 -11.35 2.77
N ALA A 25 5.24 -10.91 1.59
CA ALA A 25 5.20 -11.76 0.39
C ALA A 25 6.59 -12.25 -0.01
N SER A 26 7.59 -11.36 -0.03
CA SER A 26 8.98 -11.74 -0.34
C SER A 26 9.57 -12.68 0.71
N THR A 27 9.23 -12.48 1.98
CA THR A 27 9.62 -13.39 3.08
C THR A 27 9.03 -14.78 2.88
N ILE A 28 7.75 -14.87 2.52
CA ILE A 28 7.05 -16.13 2.22
C ILE A 28 7.69 -16.84 1.02
N ASP A 29 7.92 -16.12 -0.08
CA ASP A 29 8.57 -16.66 -1.29
C ASP A 29 9.96 -17.24 -0.94
N GLY A 30 10.73 -16.53 -0.11
CA GLY A 30 12.03 -16.98 0.36
C GLY A 30 11.97 -18.28 1.15
N MET A 31 10.97 -18.43 2.03
CA MET A 31 10.81 -19.62 2.88
C MET A 31 10.35 -20.85 2.09
N ILE A 32 9.44 -20.69 1.13
CA ILE A 32 8.94 -21.80 0.30
C ILE A 32 10.07 -22.39 -0.54
N ARG A 33 11.00 -21.56 -1.05
CA ARG A 33 12.15 -22.01 -1.84
C ARG A 33 13.17 -22.85 -1.04
N VAL A 34 13.09 -22.83 0.29
CA VAL A 34 14.00 -23.55 1.20
C VAL A 34 13.36 -24.85 1.74
N ASP A 35 12.30 -25.35 1.09
CA ASP A 35 11.64 -26.63 1.38
C ASP A 35 10.92 -26.73 2.75
N GLU A 36 10.22 -25.67 3.17
CA GLU A 36 9.21 -25.76 4.25
C GLU A 36 7.73 -25.55 3.80
N PRO A 37 7.17 -26.33 2.83
CA PRO A 37 5.77 -26.20 2.42
C PRO A 37 4.76 -26.38 3.57
N THR A 38 5.11 -27.21 4.56
CA THR A 38 4.30 -27.48 5.76
C THR A 38 4.24 -26.28 6.69
N TRP A 39 5.32 -25.51 6.82
CA TRP A 39 5.32 -24.29 7.63
C TRP A 39 4.40 -23.24 7.02
N PHE A 40 4.44 -23.09 5.70
CA PHE A 40 3.62 -22.11 4.99
C PHE A 40 2.11 -22.37 5.15
N SER A 41 1.67 -23.60 4.90
CA SER A 41 0.25 -23.97 5.05
C SER A 41 -0.27 -23.80 6.48
N GLN A 42 0.60 -23.94 7.49
CA GLN A 42 0.27 -23.73 8.90
C GLN A 42 0.19 -22.24 9.29
N ASN A 43 0.91 -21.35 8.59
CA ASN A 43 0.98 -19.92 8.95
C ASN A 43 0.13 -19.01 8.04
N MET A 44 -0.38 -19.49 6.90
CA MET A 44 -1.20 -18.67 5.99
C MET A 44 -2.44 -18.07 6.69
N GLN A 45 -3.13 -18.85 7.52
CA GLN A 45 -4.26 -18.34 8.29
C GLN A 45 -3.84 -17.22 9.26
N ALA A 46 -2.63 -17.29 9.82
CA ALA A 46 -2.10 -16.24 10.67
C ALA A 46 -1.77 -14.99 9.85
N PHE A 47 -1.20 -15.12 8.65
CA PHE A 47 -0.95 -13.97 7.77
C PHE A 47 -2.23 -13.25 7.36
N HIS A 48 -3.29 -14.00 7.03
CA HIS A 48 -4.61 -13.41 6.79
C HIS A 48 -5.12 -12.63 7.99
N LYS A 49 -4.97 -13.17 9.21
CA LYS A 49 -5.34 -12.44 10.42
C LYS A 49 -4.57 -11.13 10.59
N CYS A 50 -3.29 -11.08 10.23
CA CYS A 50 -2.52 -9.83 10.26
C CYS A 50 -3.09 -8.78 9.29
N PHE A 51 -3.53 -9.18 8.09
CA PHE A 51 -4.20 -8.26 7.17
C PHE A 51 -5.57 -7.81 7.68
N ASP A 52 -6.31 -8.70 8.34
CA ASP A 52 -7.58 -8.34 8.98
C ASP A 52 -7.38 -7.32 10.11
N LEU A 53 -6.33 -7.49 10.93
CA LEU A 53 -5.96 -6.52 11.96
C LEU A 53 -5.56 -5.17 11.35
N PHE A 54 -4.74 -5.20 10.30
CA PHE A 54 -4.37 -4.00 9.56
C PHE A 54 -5.59 -3.25 9.03
N HIS A 55 -6.53 -3.96 8.40
CA HIS A 55 -7.76 -3.34 7.88
C HIS A 55 -8.71 -2.84 8.99
N LYS A 56 -8.78 -3.54 10.13
CA LYS A 56 -9.55 -3.06 11.29
C LYS A 56 -8.98 -1.75 11.85
N LYS A 57 -7.65 -1.65 11.89
CA LYS A 57 -6.93 -0.46 12.35
C LYS A 57 -7.07 0.69 11.35
N TYR A 58 -6.74 0.44 10.09
CA TYR A 58 -6.72 1.41 8.98
C TYR A 58 -7.86 1.12 7.99
N ARG A 59 -9.03 1.72 8.22
CA ARG A 59 -10.30 1.30 7.58
C ARG A 59 -10.37 1.56 6.07
N ASP A 60 -9.64 2.55 5.58
CA ASP A 60 -9.70 2.98 4.18
C ASP A 60 -8.65 2.30 3.29
N ILE A 61 -7.83 1.42 3.88
CA ILE A 61 -6.82 0.63 3.18
C ILE A 61 -7.00 -0.86 3.48
N LYS A 62 -6.83 -1.69 2.46
CA LYS A 62 -6.90 -3.14 2.60
C LYS A 62 -5.72 -3.78 1.89
N LEU A 63 -5.10 -4.72 2.59
CA LEU A 63 -4.05 -5.57 2.06
C LEU A 63 -4.63 -6.94 1.74
N GLN A 64 -4.19 -7.53 0.63
CA GLN A 64 -4.57 -8.89 0.28
C GLN A 64 -3.39 -9.61 -0.33
N ILE A 65 -3.07 -10.80 0.18
CA ILE A 65 -2.13 -11.71 -0.47
C ILE A 65 -2.80 -12.43 -1.64
N ILE A 66 -2.14 -12.46 -2.79
CA ILE A 66 -2.46 -13.36 -3.90
C ILE A 66 -1.40 -14.45 -3.96
N GLU A 67 -1.87 -15.69 -4.08
CA GLU A 67 -1.05 -16.85 -4.40
C GLU A 67 -0.96 -17.03 -5.93
N GLY A 68 0.25 -17.24 -6.43
CA GLY A 68 0.54 -17.53 -7.83
C GLY A 68 1.93 -18.17 -7.93
N ASP A 69 2.62 -18.00 -9.06
CA ASP A 69 4.02 -18.45 -9.19
C ASP A 69 4.96 -17.79 -8.15
N MET A 70 4.57 -16.60 -7.69
CA MET A 70 5.18 -15.86 -6.58
C MET A 70 4.07 -15.20 -5.78
N PHE A 71 4.30 -15.03 -4.47
CA PHE A 71 3.37 -14.31 -3.61
C PHE A 71 3.41 -12.82 -3.90
N ARG A 72 2.25 -12.17 -3.89
CA ARG A 72 2.15 -10.72 -4.06
C ARG A 72 1.16 -10.15 -3.07
N ILE A 73 1.50 -8.99 -2.53
CA ILE A 73 0.53 -8.19 -1.78
C ILE A 73 -0.13 -7.22 -2.76
N ARG A 74 -1.45 -7.14 -2.69
CA ARG A 74 -2.24 -6.09 -3.30
C ARG A 74 -2.57 -5.06 -2.25
N VAL A 75 -2.58 -3.81 -2.66
CA VAL A 75 -3.03 -2.69 -1.84
C VAL A 75 -4.29 -2.12 -2.48
N PHE A 76 -5.35 -2.01 -1.69
CA PHE A 76 -6.61 -1.43 -2.11
C PHE A 76 -6.97 -0.22 -1.25
N PHE A 77 -7.49 0.81 -1.90
CA PHE A 77 -8.18 1.92 -1.27
C PHE A 77 -9.69 1.67 -1.31
N ILE A 78 -10.35 1.83 -0.16
CA ILE A 78 -11.77 1.53 0.06
C ILE A 78 -12.51 2.83 0.38
N GLY A 79 -13.82 2.88 0.11
CA GLY A 79 -14.68 3.99 0.53
C GLY A 79 -14.44 5.29 -0.24
N THR A 80 -13.65 5.24 -1.32
CA THR A 80 -13.24 6.41 -2.10
C THR A 80 -13.52 6.20 -3.59
N THR A 81 -13.37 7.26 -4.39
CA THR A 81 -13.55 7.22 -5.84
C THR A 81 -12.21 7.38 -6.54
N ILE A 82 -12.09 6.78 -7.73
CA ILE A 82 -10.86 6.87 -8.52
C ILE A 82 -10.50 8.33 -8.86
N LYS A 83 -11.50 9.20 -9.02
CA LYS A 83 -11.32 10.64 -9.25
C LYS A 83 -10.76 11.34 -8.01
N HIS A 84 -11.24 11.00 -6.82
CA HIS A 84 -10.72 11.57 -5.58
C HIS A 84 -9.26 11.15 -5.34
N ILE A 85 -8.94 9.86 -5.50
CA ILE A 85 -7.53 9.42 -5.38
C ILE A 85 -6.66 10.09 -6.45
N ALA A 86 -7.14 10.17 -7.70
CA ALA A 86 -6.41 10.85 -8.76
C ALA A 86 -6.14 12.32 -8.40
N GLU A 87 -7.13 13.02 -7.85
CA GLU A 87 -7.03 14.41 -7.45
C GLU A 87 -5.94 14.61 -6.38
N LEU A 88 -5.87 13.73 -5.38
CA LEU A 88 -4.83 13.71 -4.35
C LEU A 88 -3.46 13.37 -4.94
N ALA A 89 -3.40 12.33 -5.78
CA ALA A 89 -2.16 11.88 -6.38
C ALA A 89 -1.53 12.93 -7.30
N ILE A 90 -2.35 13.69 -8.05
CA ILE A 90 -1.91 14.83 -8.87
C ILE A 90 -1.31 15.95 -8.01
N ALA A 91 -1.77 16.12 -6.77
CA ALA A 91 -1.28 17.13 -5.85
C ALA A 91 0.06 16.76 -5.19
N LEU A 92 0.54 15.53 -5.36
CA LEU A 92 1.85 15.11 -4.90
C LEU A 92 2.95 15.81 -5.71
N GLU A 93 3.87 16.50 -5.02
CA GLU A 93 4.91 17.35 -5.63
C GLU A 93 5.75 16.63 -6.69
N ARG A 94 5.94 15.31 -6.53
CA ARG A 94 6.78 14.49 -7.41
C ARG A 94 6.04 13.96 -8.65
N VAL A 95 4.73 14.07 -8.70
CA VAL A 95 3.91 13.62 -9.82
C VAL A 95 3.99 14.64 -10.95
N LYS A 96 4.37 14.17 -12.13
CA LYS A 96 4.63 15.00 -13.31
C LYS A 96 3.49 15.06 -14.30
N ALA A 97 2.84 13.93 -14.48
CA ALA A 97 1.80 13.76 -15.47
C ALA A 97 0.87 12.64 -15.04
N ALA A 98 -0.40 12.81 -15.36
CA ALA A 98 -1.45 11.86 -15.06
C ALA A 98 -2.44 11.78 -16.23
N GLY A 99 -3.13 10.65 -16.36
CA GLY A 99 -4.19 10.47 -17.33
C GLY A 99 -4.72 9.04 -17.35
N PRO A 100 -5.67 8.71 -18.23
CA PRO A 100 -6.30 7.38 -18.24
C PRO A 100 -5.40 6.24 -18.70
N SER A 101 -4.25 6.52 -19.33
CA SER A 101 -3.31 5.50 -19.82
C SER A 101 -1.94 6.11 -20.14
N ALA A 102 -0.91 5.28 -20.31
CA ALA A 102 0.45 5.71 -20.65
C ALA A 102 0.54 6.58 -21.92
N ASN A 103 -0.34 6.35 -22.91
CA ASN A 103 -0.36 7.09 -24.17
C ASN A 103 -1.26 8.34 -24.14
N LYS A 104 -1.96 8.58 -23.03
CA LYS A 104 -2.91 9.69 -22.85
C LYS A 104 -2.67 10.34 -21.49
N VAL A 105 -1.49 10.93 -21.31
CA VAL A 105 -1.14 11.67 -20.09
C VAL A 105 -1.07 13.17 -20.36
N TYR A 106 -1.38 13.95 -19.33
CA TYR A 106 -1.24 15.40 -19.34
C TYR A 106 -0.35 15.83 -18.17
N PRO A 107 0.43 16.92 -18.29
CA PRO A 107 1.21 17.45 -17.17
C PRO A 107 0.32 17.67 -15.94
N ALA A 108 0.77 17.21 -14.77
CA ALA A 108 0.11 17.31 -13.48
C ALA A 108 0.29 18.72 -12.90
N ILE A 109 -0.24 19.70 -13.62
CA ILE A 109 -0.27 21.12 -13.26
C ILE A 109 -1.73 21.56 -13.05
N PRO A 110 -1.99 22.58 -12.21
CA PRO A 110 -3.35 23.01 -11.88
C PRO A 110 -4.26 23.22 -13.10
N GLU A 111 -3.73 23.76 -14.19
CA GLU A 111 -4.46 24.08 -15.42
C GLU A 111 -4.98 22.84 -16.15
N ASN A 112 -4.33 21.69 -15.98
CA ASN A 112 -4.75 20.43 -16.60
C ASN A 112 -5.62 19.57 -15.68
N ARG A 113 -5.84 19.99 -14.43
CA ARG A 113 -6.49 19.14 -13.40
C ARG A 113 -7.88 18.68 -13.83
N GLU A 114 -8.77 19.59 -14.20
CA GLU A 114 -10.13 19.25 -14.65
C GLU A 114 -10.12 18.39 -15.92
N LYS A 115 -9.18 18.68 -16.83
CA LYS A 115 -8.98 17.89 -18.04
C LYS A 115 -8.54 16.46 -17.71
N ILE A 116 -7.63 16.26 -16.75
CA ILE A 116 -7.21 14.92 -16.34
C ILE A 116 -8.39 14.18 -15.71
N LEU A 117 -9.06 14.81 -14.74
CA LEU A 117 -10.15 14.20 -13.98
C LEU A 117 -11.39 13.86 -14.85
N SER A 118 -11.67 14.64 -15.89
CA SER A 118 -12.77 14.36 -16.83
C SER A 118 -12.53 13.13 -17.70
N HIS A 119 -11.28 12.74 -17.94
CA HIS A 119 -10.92 11.57 -18.75
C HIS A 119 -10.74 10.28 -17.92
N ILE A 120 -10.72 10.39 -16.59
CA ILE A 120 -10.57 9.25 -15.68
C ILE A 120 -11.93 8.60 -15.44
N THR A 121 -12.04 7.31 -15.77
CA THR A 121 -13.22 6.48 -15.47
C THR A 121 -12.90 5.39 -14.46
N ASP A 122 -11.92 4.54 -14.77
CA ASP A 122 -11.61 3.33 -14.00
C ASP A 122 -10.11 3.13 -13.79
N VAL A 123 -9.27 3.79 -14.58
CA VAL A 123 -7.82 3.67 -14.49
C VAL A 123 -7.19 5.05 -14.49
N VAL A 124 -6.15 5.21 -13.68
CA VAL A 124 -5.28 6.38 -13.66
C VAL A 124 -3.85 5.88 -13.80
N TYR A 125 -3.17 6.40 -14.80
CA TYR A 125 -1.74 6.23 -14.99
C TYR A 125 -1.06 7.53 -14.59
N LEU A 126 -0.15 7.46 -13.63
CA LEU A 126 0.65 8.58 -13.16
C LEU A 126 2.12 8.32 -13.40
N THR A 127 2.87 9.38 -13.66
CA THR A 127 4.34 9.34 -13.76
C THR A 127 4.95 10.28 -12.77
N PHE A 128 6.05 9.85 -12.15
CA PHE A 128 6.77 10.62 -11.14
C PHE A 128 8.27 10.36 -11.23
N PHE A 129 9.06 11.20 -10.56
CA PHE A 129 10.49 10.98 -10.42
C PHE A 129 10.83 10.32 -9.08
N SER A 130 11.58 9.23 -9.13
CA SER A 130 12.25 8.62 -7.98
C SER A 130 13.73 8.38 -8.34
N LEU A 131 14.65 8.90 -7.52
CA LEU A 131 16.11 8.71 -7.65
C LEU A 131 16.63 8.88 -9.09
N SER A 132 16.22 9.97 -9.76
CA SER A 132 16.58 10.32 -11.14
C SER A 132 16.01 9.41 -12.24
N LYS A 133 15.13 8.47 -11.91
CA LYS A 133 14.38 7.64 -12.87
C LYS A 133 12.92 8.06 -12.92
N THR A 134 12.34 8.04 -14.11
CA THR A 134 10.89 8.14 -14.28
C THR A 134 10.27 6.81 -13.89
N LYS A 135 9.35 6.85 -12.93
CA LYS A 135 8.54 5.70 -12.51
C LYS A 135 7.07 5.95 -12.85
N ALA A 136 6.28 4.88 -12.77
CA ALA A 136 4.86 4.91 -13.01
C ALA A 136 4.10 4.31 -11.83
N MET A 137 2.97 4.92 -11.52
CA MET A 137 1.97 4.43 -10.57
C MET A 137 0.69 4.20 -11.37
N ILE A 138 0.01 3.08 -11.14
CA ILE A 138 -1.28 2.81 -11.77
C ILE A 138 -2.32 2.55 -10.68
N LEU A 139 -3.41 3.29 -10.74
CA LEU A 139 -4.59 3.08 -9.92
C LEU A 139 -5.67 2.44 -10.79
N LYS A 140 -6.23 1.32 -10.36
CA LYS A 140 -7.24 0.57 -11.11
C LYS A 140 -8.45 0.28 -10.25
N ARG A 141 -9.61 0.77 -10.68
CA ARG A 141 -10.91 0.48 -10.07
C ARG A 141 -11.39 -0.92 -10.45
N HIS A 142 -11.85 -1.66 -9.46
CA HIS A 142 -12.46 -2.99 -9.61
C HIS A 142 -13.99 -2.90 -9.60
N LEU A 143 -14.64 -3.98 -10.03
CA LEU A 143 -16.12 -4.05 -10.12
C LEU A 143 -16.82 -3.87 -8.77
N ASN A 144 -16.16 -4.26 -7.67
CA ASN A 144 -16.66 -4.07 -6.31
C ASN A 144 -16.52 -2.62 -5.80
N GLY A 145 -15.91 -1.73 -6.59
CA GLY A 145 -15.67 -0.33 -6.24
C GLY A 145 -14.30 -0.06 -5.65
N ASP A 146 -13.59 -1.07 -5.15
CA ASP A 146 -12.24 -0.93 -4.60
C ASP A 146 -11.25 -0.44 -5.66
N ILE A 147 -10.26 0.34 -5.26
CA ILE A 147 -9.22 0.84 -6.15
C ILE A 147 -7.89 0.23 -5.77
N GLU A 148 -7.34 -0.59 -6.66
CA GLU A 148 -6.04 -1.22 -6.49
C GLU A 148 -4.92 -0.26 -6.90
N LEU A 149 -3.89 -0.18 -6.06
CA LEU A 149 -2.60 0.39 -6.40
C LEU A 149 -1.72 -0.70 -7.02
N LEU A 150 -1.29 -0.49 -8.27
CA LEU A 150 -0.25 -1.27 -8.90
C LEU A 150 1.06 -0.49 -8.72
N TYR A 151 1.93 -1.02 -7.87
CA TYR A 151 3.14 -0.38 -7.42
C TYR A 151 4.39 -1.19 -7.76
N ASP A 152 5.54 -0.53 -7.67
CA ASP A 152 6.84 -1.18 -7.70
C ASP A 152 7.23 -1.63 -6.28
N THR A 153 7.32 -2.95 -6.09
CA THR A 153 7.61 -3.59 -4.80
C THR A 153 8.91 -3.11 -4.18
N ASP A 154 9.89 -2.71 -4.99
CA ASP A 154 11.20 -2.30 -4.51
C ASP A 154 11.16 -0.91 -3.87
N THR A 155 10.15 -0.09 -4.21
CA THR A 155 10.13 1.32 -3.81
C THR A 155 8.91 1.77 -3.05
N ILE A 156 7.85 0.97 -2.95
CA ILE A 156 6.70 1.28 -2.08
C ILE A 156 7.09 1.37 -0.59
N THR A 157 8.25 0.83 -0.20
CA THR A 157 8.75 0.91 1.18
C THR A 157 9.56 2.17 1.46
N GLU A 158 9.76 3.04 0.47
CA GLU A 158 10.46 4.32 0.64
C GLU A 158 9.44 5.40 1.07
N PRO A 159 9.63 6.08 2.22
CA PRO A 159 8.66 7.06 2.72
C PRO A 159 8.38 8.24 1.76
N ASN A 160 9.34 8.59 0.90
CA ASN A 160 9.22 9.67 -0.09
C ASN A 160 8.70 9.19 -1.45
N ASN A 161 8.25 7.94 -1.55
CA ASN A 161 7.65 7.41 -2.77
C ASN A 161 6.16 7.79 -2.80
N PRO A 162 5.66 8.36 -3.91
CA PRO A 162 4.23 8.62 -4.10
C PRO A 162 3.29 7.45 -3.78
N ASP A 163 3.70 6.21 -4.07
CA ASP A 163 2.95 4.99 -3.71
C ASP A 163 2.76 4.89 -2.19
N PHE A 164 3.84 5.10 -1.43
CA PHE A 164 3.82 5.11 0.02
C PHE A 164 3.02 6.30 0.56
N GLU A 165 3.25 7.51 0.02
CA GLU A 165 2.58 8.73 0.46
C GLU A 165 1.06 8.61 0.33
N LEU A 166 0.55 8.04 -0.76
CA LEU A 166 -0.88 7.74 -0.91
C LEU A 166 -1.37 6.72 0.11
N CYS A 167 -0.63 5.62 0.31
CA CYS A 167 -1.01 4.60 1.29
C CYS A 167 -1.09 5.18 2.70
N CYS A 168 -0.09 5.98 3.10
CA CYS A 168 -0.04 6.61 4.41
C CYS A 168 -1.14 7.66 4.57
N TYR A 169 -1.39 8.47 3.54
CA TYR A 169 -2.50 9.44 3.56
C TYR A 169 -3.84 8.74 3.81
N PHE A 170 -4.16 7.68 3.05
CA PHE A 170 -5.39 6.93 3.25
C PHE A 170 -5.42 6.13 4.54
N GLY A 171 -4.28 5.67 5.05
CA GLY A 171 -4.18 5.05 6.36
C GLY A 171 -4.55 6.01 7.50
N CYS A 172 -4.21 7.30 7.36
CA CYS A 172 -4.43 8.31 8.40
C CYS A 172 -5.69 9.18 8.20
N LEU A 173 -6.32 9.16 7.01
CA LEU A 173 -7.37 10.10 6.58
C LEU A 173 -8.52 10.30 7.58
N HIS A 174 -9.00 9.23 8.20
CA HIS A 174 -10.10 9.28 9.16
C HIS A 174 -9.67 8.95 10.60
N GLY A 175 -8.36 9.03 10.87
CA GLY A 175 -7.74 8.44 12.04
C GLY A 175 -7.78 6.90 12.00
N PHE A 176 -7.02 6.27 12.89
CA PHE A 176 -6.98 4.82 13.00
C PHE A 176 -7.08 4.36 14.45
N ASP A 177 -7.36 3.08 14.64
CA ASP A 177 -7.58 2.52 15.98
C ASP A 177 -6.24 2.25 16.70
N HIS A 178 -5.78 3.20 17.50
CA HIS A 178 -4.58 3.06 18.33
C HIS A 178 -4.66 1.96 19.39
N SER A 179 -5.85 1.39 19.65
CA SER A 179 -5.96 0.25 20.57
C SER A 179 -5.46 -1.07 19.95
N ILE A 180 -5.34 -1.12 18.63
CA ILE A 180 -4.86 -2.28 17.88
C ILE A 180 -3.34 -2.18 17.69
N ASP A 181 -2.60 -3.00 18.43
CA ASP A 181 -1.18 -3.25 18.20
C ASP A 181 -1.05 -4.55 17.39
N ILE A 182 -0.80 -4.43 16.09
CA ILE A 182 -0.76 -5.57 15.16
C ILE A 182 0.30 -6.57 15.58
N VAL A 183 1.47 -6.13 16.06
CA VAL A 183 2.58 -7.02 16.43
C VAL A 183 2.22 -7.81 17.69
N ARG A 184 1.68 -7.11 18.70
CA ARG A 184 1.26 -7.72 19.96
C ARG A 184 0.10 -8.69 19.75
N GLU A 185 -0.87 -8.34 18.91
CA GLU A 185 -1.99 -9.22 18.59
C GLU A 185 -1.55 -10.42 17.75
N ALA A 186 -0.63 -10.22 16.80
CA ALA A 186 -0.04 -11.31 16.01
C ALA A 186 0.67 -12.34 16.88
N ALA A 187 1.32 -11.93 17.97
CA ALA A 187 1.97 -12.82 18.92
C ALA A 187 1.02 -13.83 19.60
N LEU A 188 -0.29 -13.59 19.59
CA LEU A 188 -1.29 -14.50 20.17
C LEU A 188 -1.59 -15.72 19.27
N PHE A 189 -1.28 -15.63 17.97
CA PHE A 189 -1.61 -16.68 17.01
C PHE A 189 -0.45 -17.04 16.06
N MET A 190 0.70 -16.37 16.18
CA MET A 190 1.93 -16.68 15.44
C MET A 190 3.01 -17.17 16.41
N ASN A 191 3.81 -18.14 15.96
CA ASN A 191 5.02 -18.51 16.70
C ASN A 191 6.10 -17.42 16.56
N THR A 192 7.07 -17.44 17.48
CA THR A 192 8.15 -16.44 17.54
C THR A 192 8.98 -16.33 16.25
N ASN A 193 9.16 -17.43 15.52
CA ASN A 193 9.94 -17.41 14.27
C ASN A 193 9.18 -16.70 13.16
N ALA A 194 7.88 -17.00 13.00
CA ALA A 194 7.01 -16.33 12.04
C ALA A 194 6.87 -14.84 12.34
N LEU A 195 6.73 -14.49 13.62
CA LEU A 195 6.61 -13.12 14.08
C LEU A 195 7.88 -12.32 13.79
N LYS A 196 9.07 -12.88 14.09
CA LYS A 196 10.37 -12.26 13.78
C LYS A 196 10.63 -12.12 12.28
N ALA A 197 10.12 -13.06 11.47
CA ALA A 197 10.30 -13.00 10.03
C ALA A 197 9.53 -11.84 9.38
N ILE A 198 8.39 -11.45 9.95
CA ILE A 198 7.56 -10.37 9.44
C ILE A 198 7.91 -9.05 10.13
N PHE A 199 8.07 -9.05 11.45
CA PHE A 199 8.35 -7.87 12.26
C PHE A 199 9.75 -7.95 12.91
N PRO A 200 10.85 -7.92 12.11
CA PRO A 200 12.20 -8.15 12.64
C PRO A 200 12.67 -7.04 13.59
N ASP A 201 12.18 -5.81 13.42
CA ASP A 201 12.67 -4.62 14.13
C ASP A 201 11.82 -4.24 15.36
N ARG A 202 10.71 -4.95 15.61
CA ARG A 202 9.81 -4.68 16.73
C ARG A 202 10.19 -5.56 17.92
N ARG A 203 10.51 -4.94 19.06
CA ARG A 203 10.75 -5.66 20.33
C ARG A 203 9.41 -6.21 20.84
N LEU A 204 9.40 -7.50 21.19
CA LEU A 204 8.29 -8.21 21.83
C LEU A 204 8.22 -7.91 23.33
#